data_AF-A0A957EYV9-F1
#
_entry.id   AF-A0A957EYV9-F1
#
_cell.length_a   1.000
_cell.length_b   1.000
_cell.length_c   1.000
_cell.angle_alpha   90.00
_cell.angle_beta   90.00
_cell.angle_gamma   90.00
#
_symmetry.space_group_name_H-M   'P 1'
#
loop_
_entity.id
_entity.type
_entity.pdbx_description
1 polymer ?
#
loop_
_entity_poly.entity_id
_entity_poly.type
_entity_poly.pdbx_seq_one_letter_code
_entity_poly.pdbx_strand_id
1 'polypeptide(L)'
;ITVQPGPDKPYAIDDNLFYIRDDTETSLAVRDEIVRLIKTNAETAESDPEVLPPLPPIGQLPPQISASATKVVEPPRTGVEIVESEKRKGTYYHTVRDLRNGNLIKNVTRSSARKLWHYAITKVENDMPKPSEIAWQGNIAVLDVRKKDDNVWYDLAMRENDTIHYFYGVTDSGLNDNWLALIEKAQ
;
A
#
# COMPACT_ATOMS: atom_id res chain seq x y z
N ILE A 1 32.83 -2.75 4.17
CA ILE A 1 31.57 -3.08 4.88
C ILE A 1 31.43 -4.59 4.87
N THR A 2 31.24 -5.22 6.04
CA THR A 2 30.96 -6.65 6.15
C THR A 2 29.51 -6.81 6.59
N VAL A 3 28.65 -7.35 5.72
CA VAL A 3 27.24 -7.57 6.02
C VAL A 3 27.07 -9.02 6.49
N GLN A 4 26.57 -9.21 7.72
CA GLN A 4 26.28 -10.54 8.24
C GLN A 4 25.09 -11.16 7.49
N PRO A 5 25.11 -12.48 7.21
CA PRO A 5 23.99 -13.12 6.54
C PRO A 5 22.73 -13.06 7.40
N GLY A 6 21.64 -12.59 6.81
CA GLY A 6 20.29 -12.63 7.33
C GLY A 6 19.31 -13.34 6.38
N PRO A 7 18.05 -13.51 6.78
CA PRO A 7 17.04 -14.16 5.95
C PRO A 7 16.64 -13.30 4.73
N ASP A 8 16.68 -11.97 4.87
CA ASP A 8 16.19 -11.02 3.87
C ASP A 8 17.25 -10.63 2.82
N LYS A 9 17.53 -11.52 1.87
CA LYS A 9 18.39 -11.25 0.69
C LYS A 9 17.62 -10.63 -0.48
N PRO A 10 18.23 -9.77 -1.34
CA PRO A 10 19.60 -9.27 -1.27
C PRO A 10 19.74 -8.18 -0.20
N TYR A 11 20.93 -8.00 0.37
CA TYR A 11 21.15 -6.91 1.32
C TYR A 11 21.45 -5.62 0.56
N ALA A 12 20.63 -4.59 0.79
CA ALA A 12 20.84 -3.25 0.27
C ALA A 12 21.40 -2.36 1.39
N ILE A 13 22.34 -1.50 1.03
CA ILE A 13 22.86 -0.43 1.88
C ILE A 13 22.26 0.87 1.34
N ASP A 14 21.88 1.80 2.23
CA ASP A 14 21.11 3.00 1.89
C ASP A 14 21.78 3.90 0.83
N ASP A 15 23.11 3.85 0.66
CA ASP A 15 23.83 4.66 -0.34
C ASP A 15 23.77 4.12 -1.79
N ASN A 16 23.24 2.92 -2.02
CA ASN A 16 23.16 2.35 -3.36
C ASN A 16 21.85 2.74 -4.05
N LEU A 17 21.95 3.50 -5.15
CA LEU A 17 20.79 3.94 -5.92
C LEU A 17 20.44 2.93 -7.02
N PHE A 18 19.31 2.24 -6.87
CA PHE A 18 18.71 1.41 -7.90
C PHE A 18 17.47 2.10 -8.45
N TYR A 19 17.20 1.97 -9.74
CA TYR A 19 15.99 2.53 -10.36
C TYR A 19 15.16 1.42 -10.99
N ILE A 20 13.86 1.41 -10.73
CA ILE A 20 12.88 0.56 -11.41
C ILE A 20 12.03 1.45 -12.31
N ARG A 21 11.70 0.93 -13.49
CA ARG A 21 10.73 1.54 -14.39
C ARG A 21 9.42 0.77 -14.32
N ASP A 22 8.36 1.46 -13.93
CA ASP A 22 6.99 0.95 -13.97
C ASP A 22 6.27 1.65 -15.13
N ASP A 23 6.19 0.98 -16.28
CA ASP A 23 5.58 1.40 -17.55
C ASP A 23 6.04 2.79 -18.07
N THR A 24 5.56 3.86 -17.44
CA THR A 24 5.77 5.27 -17.81
C THR A 24 6.68 6.06 -16.86
N GLU A 25 6.95 5.58 -15.63
CA GLU A 25 7.75 6.30 -14.64
C GLU A 25 8.99 5.51 -14.18
N THR A 26 10.16 6.16 -14.18
CA THR A 26 11.39 5.64 -13.56
C THR A 26 11.51 6.20 -12.15
N SER A 27 11.62 5.32 -11.15
CA SER A 27 11.67 5.70 -9.74
C SER A 27 12.80 4.97 -9.00
N LEU A 28 13.31 5.60 -7.93
CA LEU A 28 14.29 4.97 -7.04
C LEU A 28 13.65 3.76 -6.35
N ALA A 29 14.28 2.61 -6.46
CA ALA A 29 13.78 1.33 -5.99
C ALA A 29 14.26 1.00 -4.58
N VAL A 30 13.32 0.56 -3.74
CA VAL A 30 13.63 -0.05 -2.45
C VAL A 30 14.00 -1.52 -2.65
N ARG A 31 14.80 -2.09 -1.74
CA ARG A 31 15.19 -3.51 -1.72
C ARG A 31 14.04 -4.46 -2.06
N ASP A 32 12.89 -4.31 -1.39
CA ASP A 32 11.77 -5.24 -1.53
C ASP A 32 11.03 -5.07 -2.87
N GLU A 33 11.04 -3.87 -3.47
CA GLU A 33 10.54 -3.66 -4.84
C GLU A 33 11.39 -4.45 -5.86
N ILE A 34 12.71 -4.48 -5.67
CA ILE A 34 13.63 -5.26 -6.51
C ILE A 34 13.37 -6.76 -6.34
N VAL A 35 13.25 -7.24 -5.10
CA VAL A 35 12.95 -8.65 -4.82
C VAL A 35 11.65 -9.07 -5.48
N ARG A 36 10.61 -8.23 -5.39
CA ARG A 36 9.32 -8.51 -6.00
C ARG A 36 9.42 -8.56 -7.52
N LEU A 37 10.08 -7.59 -8.14
CA LEU A 37 10.27 -7.57 -9.59
C LEU A 37 10.94 -8.86 -10.09
N ILE A 38 11.97 -9.33 -9.37
CA ILE A 38 12.65 -10.59 -9.69
C ILE A 38 11.71 -11.79 -9.56
N LYS A 39 10.90 -11.86 -8.50
CA LYS A 39 9.94 -12.95 -8.30
C LYS A 39 8.89 -12.98 -9.42
N THR A 40 8.29 -11.84 -9.75
CA THR A 40 7.32 -11.75 -10.84
C THR A 40 7.93 -12.17 -12.18
N ASN A 41 9.17 -11.77 -12.46
CA ASN A 41 9.87 -12.21 -13.67
C ASN A 41 10.22 -13.70 -13.64
N ALA A 42 10.59 -14.27 -12.50
CA ALA A 42 10.86 -15.70 -12.36
C ALA A 42 9.59 -16.54 -12.62
N GLU A 43 8.45 -16.13 -12.05
CA GLU A 43 7.15 -16.76 -12.29
C GLU A 43 6.73 -16.68 -13.76
N THR A 44 7.10 -15.58 -14.44
CA THR A 44 6.83 -15.40 -15.88
C THR A 44 7.81 -16.19 -16.76
N ALA A 45 9.06 -16.37 -16.33
CA ALA A 45 10.11 -17.09 -17.05
C ALA A 45 10.02 -18.62 -16.91
N GLU A 46 9.38 -19.14 -15.87
CA GLU A 46 9.06 -20.57 -15.74
C GLU A 46 7.84 -20.99 -16.60
N SER A 47 7.27 -20.06 -17.36
CA SER A 47 6.21 -20.31 -18.34
C SER A 47 6.79 -20.64 -19.73
N ASP A 48 7.67 -21.65 -19.84
CA ASP A 48 7.87 -22.36 -21.10
C ASP A 48 6.61 -23.22 -21.36
N PRO A 49 6.07 -23.30 -22.60
CA PRO A 49 4.77 -23.92 -22.86
C PRO A 49 4.87 -25.44 -22.88
N GLU A 50 5.08 -26.07 -21.72
CA GLU A 50 5.08 -27.52 -21.59
C GLU A 50 3.69 -28.04 -21.19
N VAL A 51 2.92 -28.39 -22.21
CA VAL A 51 1.83 -29.39 -22.25
C VAL A 51 0.78 -29.28 -21.13
N LEU A 52 -0.34 -28.62 -21.46
CA LEU A 52 -1.60 -28.72 -20.72
C LEU A 52 -2.01 -30.20 -20.56
N PRO A 53 -2.16 -30.74 -19.33
CA PRO A 53 -2.93 -31.96 -19.13
C PRO A 53 -4.42 -31.67 -19.43
N PRO A 54 -5.20 -32.68 -19.88
CA PRO A 54 -6.57 -32.47 -20.32
C PRO A 54 -7.44 -31.91 -19.19
N LEU A 55 -8.20 -30.86 -19.53
CA LEU A 55 -9.18 -30.22 -18.66
C LEU A 55 -10.15 -31.27 -18.07
N PRO A 56 -10.40 -31.26 -16.75
CA PRO A 56 -11.51 -32.02 -16.19
C PRO A 56 -12.85 -31.46 -16.72
N PRO A 57 -13.92 -32.28 -16.74
CA PRO A 57 -15.21 -31.88 -17.28
C PRO A 57 -15.74 -30.64 -16.56
N ILE A 58 -16.32 -29.72 -17.32
CA ILE A 58 -17.05 -28.55 -16.81
C ILE A 58 -18.27 -29.05 -16.05
N GLY A 59 -18.06 -29.32 -14.76
CA GLY A 59 -19.05 -29.76 -13.79
C GLY A 59 -19.11 -28.75 -12.67
N GLN A 60 -19.92 -27.70 -12.88
CA GLN A 60 -20.53 -26.87 -11.84
C GLN A 60 -19.59 -26.47 -10.69
N LEU A 61 -18.79 -25.41 -10.88
CA LEU A 61 -18.43 -24.61 -9.72
C LEU A 61 -19.76 -24.09 -9.12
N PRO A 62 -19.99 -24.28 -7.81
CA PRO A 62 -21.07 -23.55 -7.15
C PRO A 62 -20.85 -22.06 -7.43
N PRO A 63 -21.92 -21.27 -7.69
CA PRO A 63 -21.77 -19.83 -7.59
C PRO A 63 -21.26 -19.56 -6.18
N GLN A 64 -20.01 -19.11 -6.06
CA GLN A 64 -19.53 -18.52 -4.83
C GLN A 64 -20.27 -17.19 -4.70
N ILE A 65 -21.48 -17.31 -4.17
CA ILE A 65 -22.24 -16.20 -3.62
C ILE A 65 -21.43 -15.78 -2.40
N SER A 66 -20.46 -14.90 -2.59
CA SER A 66 -19.85 -14.12 -1.52
C SER A 66 -20.90 -13.10 -1.04
N ALA A 67 -21.99 -13.60 -0.44
CA ALA A 67 -22.87 -12.81 0.38
C ALA A 67 -22.27 -12.75 1.78
N SER A 68 -21.41 -11.75 1.97
CA SER A 68 -21.40 -11.02 3.23
C SER A 68 -21.52 -9.56 2.88
N ALA A 69 -22.77 -9.16 2.62
CA ALA A 69 -23.22 -7.78 2.65
C ALA A 69 -23.20 -7.28 4.10
N THR A 70 -22.01 -7.21 4.69
CA THR A 70 -21.70 -6.12 5.60
C THR A 70 -21.41 -4.93 4.69
N LYS A 71 -21.81 -3.71 5.03
CA LYS A 71 -21.31 -2.51 4.34
C LYS A 71 -19.80 -2.42 4.55
N VAL A 72 -19.03 -3.24 3.86
CA VAL A 72 -17.57 -3.18 3.83
C VAL A 72 -17.27 -1.97 2.97
N VAL A 73 -16.96 -0.86 3.64
CA VAL A 73 -16.48 0.32 2.91
C VAL A 73 -15.17 -0.11 2.27
N GLU A 74 -15.15 -0.14 0.94
CA GLU A 74 -13.94 -0.52 0.22
C GLU A 74 -12.86 0.55 0.45
N PRO A 75 -11.59 0.13 0.63
CA PRO A 75 -10.49 1.06 0.72
C PRO A 75 -10.39 1.91 -0.56
N PRO A 76 -9.80 3.11 -0.47
CA PRO A 76 -9.60 3.92 -1.65
C PRO A 76 -8.73 3.20 -2.69
N ARG A 77 -8.93 3.52 -3.97
CA ARG A 77 -8.17 2.92 -5.10
C ARG A 77 -6.85 3.62 -5.37
N THR A 78 -6.58 4.74 -4.72
CA THR A 78 -5.32 5.48 -4.83
C THR A 78 -4.76 5.80 -3.46
N GLY A 79 -3.47 6.12 -3.43
CA GLY A 79 -2.75 6.47 -2.21
C GLY A 79 -1.89 5.33 -1.70
N VAL A 80 -1.49 5.44 -0.44
CA VAL A 80 -0.64 4.46 0.22
C VAL A 80 -1.11 4.24 1.66
N GLU A 81 -0.99 3.02 2.14
CA GLU A 81 -1.30 2.62 3.51
C GLU A 81 -0.03 2.17 4.23
N ILE A 82 0.14 2.58 5.49
CA ILE A 82 1.19 2.02 6.35
C ILE A 82 0.57 0.91 7.19
N VAL A 83 0.87 -0.34 6.85
CA VAL A 83 0.28 -1.54 7.47
C VAL A 83 0.91 -1.83 8.83
N GLU A 84 2.23 -1.64 8.93
CA GLU A 84 2.97 -1.95 10.14
C GLU A 84 4.18 -1.02 10.27
N SER A 85 4.57 -0.73 11.51
CA SER A 85 5.77 0.03 11.84
C SER A 85 6.51 -0.66 12.97
N GLU A 86 7.76 -1.07 12.74
CA GLU A 86 8.58 -1.76 13.71
C GLU A 86 9.95 -1.08 13.87
N LYS A 87 10.40 -0.92 15.12
CA LYS A 87 11.71 -0.34 15.42
C LYS A 87 12.74 -1.43 15.65
N ARG A 88 13.75 -1.53 14.78
CA ARG A 88 14.86 -2.49 14.91
C ARG A 88 16.19 -1.75 14.98
N LYS A 89 16.99 -2.04 16.02
CA LYS A 89 18.35 -1.46 16.20
C LYS A 89 18.41 0.07 16.11
N GLY A 90 17.35 0.77 16.50
CA GLY A 90 17.26 2.23 16.45
C GLY A 90 16.67 2.81 15.16
N THR A 91 16.50 2.00 14.12
CA THR A 91 15.89 2.39 12.83
C THR A 91 14.43 1.93 12.77
N TYR A 92 13.53 2.79 12.30
CA TYR A 92 12.13 2.41 12.02
C TYR A 92 12.03 1.78 10.63
N TYR A 93 11.40 0.61 10.58
CA TYR A 93 11.06 -0.12 9.38
C TYR A 93 9.54 -0.19 9.27
N HIS A 94 9.02 0.23 8.14
CA HIS A 94 7.60 0.28 7.85
C HIS A 94 7.26 -0.72 6.75
N THR A 95 6.05 -1.28 6.85
CA THR A 95 5.42 -2.03 5.77
C THR A 95 4.41 -1.12 5.08
N VAL A 96 4.64 -0.88 3.80
CA VAL A 96 3.92 0.10 2.99
C VAL A 96 3.11 -0.64 1.94
N ARG A 97 1.80 -0.38 1.85
CA ARG A 97 0.92 -0.93 0.82
C ARG A 97 0.50 0.17 -0.14
N ASP A 98 0.97 0.08 -1.38
CA ASP A 98 0.57 0.99 -2.45
C ASP A 98 -0.79 0.56 -3.01
N LEU A 99 -1.79 1.45 -2.93
CA LEU A 99 -3.17 1.13 -3.29
C LEU A 99 -3.42 1.20 -4.80
N ARG A 100 -2.53 1.84 -5.56
CA ARG A 100 -2.69 1.99 -7.01
C ARG A 100 -2.56 0.64 -7.71
N ASN A 101 -1.57 -0.13 -7.26
CA ASN A 101 -1.22 -1.42 -7.86
C ASN A 101 -1.44 -2.59 -6.87
N GLY A 102 -1.82 -2.31 -5.61
CA GLY A 102 -1.97 -3.30 -4.54
C GLY A 102 -0.64 -3.82 -3.98
N ASN A 103 0.47 -3.10 -4.21
CA ASN A 103 1.81 -3.59 -3.90
C ASN A 103 2.11 -3.48 -2.41
N LEU A 104 2.45 -4.59 -1.75
CA LEU A 104 2.90 -4.60 -0.36
C LEU A 104 4.43 -4.68 -0.30
N ILE A 105 5.07 -3.61 0.18
CA ILE A 105 6.53 -3.45 0.26
C ILE A 105 6.95 -3.39 1.72
N LYS A 106 7.81 -4.33 2.13
CA LYS A 106 8.30 -4.42 3.51
C LYS A 106 9.65 -3.74 3.69
N ASN A 107 10.03 -3.52 4.94
CA ASN A 107 11.35 -3.00 5.32
C ASN A 107 11.67 -1.61 4.73
N VAL A 108 10.66 -0.75 4.60
CA VAL A 108 10.83 0.61 4.09
C VAL A 108 11.23 1.52 5.25
N THR A 109 12.35 2.24 5.14
CA THR A 109 12.76 3.24 6.11
C THR A 109 12.34 4.63 5.63
N ARG A 110 12.33 5.63 6.53
CA ARG A 110 12.11 7.03 6.14
C ARG A 110 13.09 7.48 5.05
N SER A 111 14.36 7.06 5.12
CA SER A 111 15.39 7.40 4.15
C SER A 111 15.20 6.70 2.79
N SER A 112 14.72 5.45 2.78
CA SER A 112 14.47 4.71 1.55
C SER A 112 13.13 5.06 0.88
N ALA A 113 12.20 5.66 1.62
CA ALA A 113 10.88 6.00 1.12
C ALA A 113 10.92 7.21 0.18
N ARG A 114 10.14 7.15 -0.91
CA ARG A 114 10.06 8.20 -1.94
C ARG A 114 8.72 8.93 -1.91
N LYS A 115 8.73 10.22 -2.27
CA LYS A 115 7.53 11.07 -2.50
C LYS A 115 6.41 10.81 -1.48
N LEU A 116 5.34 10.12 -1.91
CA LEU A 116 4.17 9.82 -1.09
C LEU A 116 4.46 8.87 0.07
N TRP A 117 5.33 7.87 -0.12
CA TRP A 117 5.70 6.95 0.97
C TRP A 117 6.51 7.67 2.04
N HIS A 118 7.42 8.57 1.64
CA HIS A 118 8.17 9.39 2.59
C HIS A 118 7.23 10.26 3.42
N TYR A 119 6.24 10.86 2.75
CA TYR A 119 5.21 11.64 3.40
C TYR A 119 4.41 10.81 4.41
N ALA A 120 3.90 9.64 4.00
CA ALA A 120 3.12 8.75 4.85
C ALA A 120 3.89 8.29 6.09
N ILE A 121 5.14 7.85 5.91
CA ILE A 121 6.02 7.47 7.02
C ILE A 121 6.29 8.65 7.94
N THR A 122 6.59 9.83 7.39
CA THR A 122 6.82 11.05 8.18
C THR A 122 5.59 11.41 9.01
N LYS A 123 4.38 11.27 8.44
CA LYS A 123 3.13 11.50 9.17
C LYS A 123 2.94 10.49 10.30
N VAL A 124 3.15 9.21 10.05
CA VAL A 124 3.05 8.18 11.11
C VAL A 124 4.10 8.39 12.21
N GLU A 125 5.32 8.82 11.88
CA GLU A 125 6.38 9.03 12.86
C GLU A 125 6.19 10.30 13.71
N ASN A 126 5.66 11.39 13.14
CA ASN A 126 5.59 12.70 13.82
C ASN A 126 4.20 13.06 14.33
N ASP A 127 3.15 12.58 13.68
CA ASP A 127 1.80 13.15 13.78
C ASP A 127 0.76 12.02 13.67
N MET A 128 0.97 10.93 14.41
CA MET A 128 0.04 9.79 14.41
C MET A 128 -1.30 10.24 14.98
N PRO A 129 -2.37 10.30 14.17
CA PRO A 129 -3.64 10.83 14.63
C PRO A 129 -4.24 9.88 15.66
N LYS A 130 -4.59 10.40 16.83
CA LYS A 130 -5.22 9.60 17.88
C LYS A 130 -6.66 9.29 17.46
N PRO A 131 -7.14 8.04 17.59
CA PRO A 131 -8.51 7.68 17.22
C PRO A 131 -9.58 8.55 17.87
N SER A 132 -9.30 9.12 19.05
CA SER A 132 -10.20 9.98 19.81
C SER A 132 -10.34 11.41 19.27
N GLU A 133 -9.39 11.89 18.48
CA GLU A 133 -9.40 13.26 17.91
C GLU A 133 -9.94 13.29 16.47
N ILE A 134 -10.22 12.12 15.90
CA ILE A 134 -10.69 11.95 14.54
C ILE A 134 -12.22 12.07 14.50
N ALA A 135 -12.73 12.86 13.55
CA ALA A 135 -14.15 12.99 13.27
C ALA A 135 -14.68 11.76 12.50
N TRP A 136 -14.88 10.65 13.20
CA TRP A 136 -15.41 9.42 12.64
C TRP A 136 -16.86 9.57 12.16
N GLN A 137 -17.10 9.20 10.90
CA GLN A 137 -18.42 9.08 10.30
C GLN A 137 -18.69 7.61 10.02
N GLY A 138 -19.23 6.90 11.02
CA GLY A 138 -19.40 5.45 10.98
C GLY A 138 -18.05 4.75 11.14
N ASN A 139 -17.57 4.10 10.08
CA ASN A 139 -16.32 3.34 10.07
C ASN A 139 -15.21 4.02 9.24
N ILE A 140 -15.42 5.24 8.77
CA ILE A 140 -14.44 6.01 7.99
C ILE A 140 -14.33 7.44 8.52
N ALA A 141 -13.20 8.07 8.26
CA ALA A 141 -12.91 9.44 8.67
C ALA A 141 -11.93 10.12 7.72
N VAL A 142 -12.01 11.44 7.64
CA VAL A 142 -11.00 12.29 6.98
C VAL A 142 -10.08 12.84 8.07
N LEU A 143 -8.78 12.71 7.84
CA LEU A 143 -7.74 13.22 8.74
C LEU A 143 -7.29 14.60 8.31
N ASP A 144 -6.93 14.74 7.04
CA ASP A 144 -6.35 15.96 6.49
C ASP A 144 -6.74 16.08 5.02
N VAL A 145 -6.98 17.30 4.57
CA VAL A 145 -7.29 17.60 3.17
C VAL A 145 -6.33 18.66 2.68
N ARG A 146 -5.53 18.32 1.67
CA ARG A 146 -4.52 19.19 1.11
C ARG A 146 -4.84 19.46 -0.34
N LYS A 147 -5.15 20.70 -0.64
CA LYS A 147 -5.33 21.18 -2.01
C LYS A 147 -4.09 21.96 -2.44
N LYS A 148 -3.49 21.58 -3.57
CA LYS A 148 -2.42 22.34 -4.19
C LYS A 148 -2.68 22.44 -5.69
N ASP A 149 -2.81 23.67 -6.17
CA ASP A 149 -3.18 23.97 -7.55
C ASP A 149 -4.48 23.23 -7.94
N ASP A 150 -4.39 22.34 -8.93
CA ASP A 150 -5.50 21.51 -9.44
C ASP A 150 -5.61 20.16 -8.72
N ASN A 151 -4.60 19.76 -7.93
CA ASN A 151 -4.57 18.47 -7.27
C ASN A 151 -5.07 18.55 -5.82
N VAL A 152 -5.95 17.63 -5.45
CA VAL A 152 -6.41 17.45 -4.07
C VAL A 152 -5.95 16.09 -3.57
N TRP A 153 -5.29 16.09 -2.41
CA TRP A 153 -4.90 14.89 -1.69
C TRP A 153 -5.63 14.84 -0.35
N TYR A 154 -6.18 13.68 -0.07
CA TYR A 154 -6.90 13.37 1.15
C TYR A 154 -6.10 12.34 1.94
N ASP A 155 -5.93 12.61 3.23
CA ASP A 155 -5.48 11.63 4.19
C ASP A 155 -6.72 11.12 4.93
N LEU A 156 -6.92 9.81 4.88
CA LEU A 156 -8.15 9.14 5.29
C LEU A 156 -7.83 8.07 6.34
N ALA A 157 -8.78 7.79 7.21
CA ALA A 157 -8.72 6.68 8.14
C ALA A 157 -9.97 5.82 8.00
N MET A 158 -9.80 4.51 8.03
CA MET A 158 -10.88 3.55 8.01
C MET A 158 -10.70 2.56 9.14
N ARG A 159 -11.78 2.29 9.86
CA ARG A 159 -11.83 1.25 10.87
C ARG A 159 -12.49 0.02 10.26
N GLU A 160 -11.73 -1.06 10.17
CA GLU A 160 -12.24 -2.36 9.77
C GLU A 160 -12.14 -3.30 10.98
N ASN A 161 -13.30 -3.68 11.53
CA ASN A 161 -13.39 -4.45 12.77
C ASN A 161 -12.67 -3.72 13.94
N ASP A 162 -11.50 -4.23 14.34
CA ASP A 162 -10.66 -3.67 15.41
C ASP A 162 -9.37 -3.01 14.89
N THR A 163 -9.10 -3.11 13.58
CA THR A 163 -7.91 -2.54 12.96
C THR A 163 -8.24 -1.18 12.34
N ILE A 164 -7.37 -0.19 12.57
CA ILE A 164 -7.46 1.12 11.94
C ILE A 164 -6.44 1.18 10.81
N HIS A 165 -6.95 1.36 9.59
CA HIS A 165 -6.17 1.56 8.38
C HIS A 165 -6.05 3.05 8.09
N TYR A 166 -4.82 3.52 7.92
CA TYR A 166 -4.52 4.91 7.59
C TYR A 166 -4.05 5.01 6.15
N PHE A 167 -4.77 5.77 5.34
CA PHE A 167 -4.50 5.99 3.94
C PHE A 167 -3.99 7.41 3.73
N TYR A 168 -2.85 7.55 3.06
CA TYR A 168 -2.19 8.84 2.85
C TYR A 168 -2.14 9.18 1.36
N GLY A 169 -2.37 10.46 1.06
CA GLY A 169 -2.30 11.03 -0.29
C GLY A 169 -3.22 10.36 -1.31
N VAL A 170 -4.43 10.05 -0.87
CA VAL A 170 -5.52 9.58 -1.73
C VAL A 170 -5.96 10.74 -2.62
N THR A 171 -6.06 10.52 -3.94
CA THR A 171 -6.54 11.53 -4.89
C THR A 171 -8.03 11.38 -5.15
N ASP A 172 -8.67 12.41 -5.69
CA ASP A 172 -10.10 12.39 -6.08
C ASP A 172 -10.47 11.17 -6.93
N SER A 173 -9.61 10.79 -7.87
CA SER A 173 -9.85 9.68 -8.80
C SER A 173 -9.86 8.30 -8.12
N GLY A 174 -9.36 8.21 -6.88
CA GLY A 174 -9.37 6.98 -6.08
C GLY A 174 -10.42 6.95 -4.98
N LEU A 175 -11.24 7.99 -4.84
CA LEU A 175 -12.32 8.03 -3.87
C LEU A 175 -13.54 7.27 -4.41
N ASN A 176 -14.02 6.30 -3.64
CA ASN A 176 -15.29 5.64 -3.90
C ASN A 176 -16.46 6.53 -3.47
N ASP A 177 -17.69 6.23 -3.89
CA ASP A 177 -18.89 7.01 -3.55
C ASP A 177 -19.07 7.26 -2.04
N ASN A 178 -18.70 6.27 -1.20
CA ASN A 178 -18.74 6.40 0.26
C ASN A 178 -17.76 7.46 0.79
N TRP A 179 -16.58 7.57 0.18
CA TRP A 179 -15.56 8.54 0.58
C TRP A 179 -15.91 9.95 0.09
N LEU A 180 -16.41 10.07 -1.14
CA LEU A 180 -16.93 11.33 -1.69
C LEU A 180 -18.06 11.90 -0.81
N ALA A 181 -19.05 11.07 -0.47
CA ALA A 181 -20.16 11.47 0.38
C ALA A 181 -19.71 11.88 1.80
N LEU A 182 -18.61 11.31 2.30
CA LEU A 182 -18.02 11.71 3.58
C LEU A 182 -17.32 13.07 3.48
N ILE A 183 -16.55 13.29 2.42
CA ILE A 183 -15.84 14.56 2.18
C ILE A 183 -16.85 15.70 1.97
N GLU A 184 -17.93 15.48 1.21
CA GLU A 184 -19.01 16.45 1.04
C GLU A 184 -19.72 16.82 2.35
N LYS A 185 -19.81 15.88 3.29
CA LYS A 185 -20.38 16.13 4.63
C LYS A 185 -19.42 16.79 5.61
N ALA A 186 -18.11 16.68 5.35
CA ALA A 186 -17.07 17.28 6.17
C ALA A 186 -16.72 18.72 5.74
N GLN A 187 -17.16 19.14 4.54
CA GLN A 187 -17.12 20.52 4.03
C GLN A 187 -18.27 21.38 4.56
#